data_AF-A0A1I1J683-F1
#
_entry.id   AF-A0A1I1J683-F1
#
_cell.length_a   1.000
_cell.length_b   1.000
_cell.length_c   1.000
_cell.angle_alpha   90.00
_cell.angle_beta   90.00
_cell.angle_gamma   90.00
#
_symmetry.space_group_name_H-M   'P 1'
#
loop_
_entity.id
_entity.type
_entity.pdbx_description
1 polymer ?
#
loop_
_entity_poly.entity_id
_entity_poly.type
_entity_poly.pdbx_seq_one_letter_code
_entity_poly.pdbx_strand_id
1 'polypeptide(L)'
;MKKFVAIIMVAVMCCFMLTSCGDSKYVGTWKSESEEVGMTITLEKDHTAKMAFGGIESGEEDKIEWEVKDKKIILKDGTGEDDSTMEFDIVDSKTIAMTESGLTVNFKKQ
;
A
#
# COMPACT_ATOMS: atom_id res chain seq x y z
N MET A 1 -21.56 -26.43 -29.27
CA MET A 1 -20.18 -26.19 -28.77
C MET A 1 -20.05 -24.72 -28.36
N LYS A 2 -19.19 -24.44 -27.38
CA LYS A 2 -18.88 -23.14 -26.73
C LYS A 2 -19.62 -22.85 -25.40
N LYS A 3 -19.30 -23.65 -24.37
CA LYS A 3 -19.31 -23.24 -22.97
C LYS A 3 -17.86 -23.35 -22.44
N PHE A 4 -16.98 -22.45 -22.88
CA PHE A 4 -15.55 -22.44 -22.48
C PHE A 4 -15.05 -21.03 -22.25
N VAL A 5 -15.78 -20.23 -21.45
CA VAL A 5 -15.31 -18.90 -21.03
C VAL A 5 -15.29 -18.74 -19.51
N ALA A 6 -15.93 -19.65 -18.75
CA ALA A 6 -16.13 -19.46 -17.31
C ALA A 6 -15.02 -20.01 -16.39
N ILE A 7 -13.93 -20.60 -16.92
CA ILE A 7 -12.97 -21.35 -16.08
C ILE A 7 -11.69 -20.55 -15.76
N ILE A 8 -11.39 -19.46 -16.47
CA ILE A 8 -10.09 -18.77 -16.30
C ILE A 8 -10.11 -17.71 -15.17
N MET A 9 -11.27 -17.18 -14.77
CA MET A 9 -11.34 -16.12 -13.75
C MET A 9 -11.07 -16.60 -12.31
N VAL A 10 -11.17 -17.90 -12.00
CA VAL A 10 -10.97 -18.41 -10.63
C VAL A 10 -9.48 -18.63 -10.31
N ALA A 11 -8.62 -18.79 -11.32
CA ALA A 11 -7.20 -19.05 -11.11
C ALA A 11 -6.41 -17.82 -10.65
N VAL A 12 -6.86 -16.60 -10.98
CA VAL A 12 -6.17 -15.36 -10.59
C VAL A 12 -6.42 -15.00 -9.13
N MET A 13 -7.54 -15.45 -8.54
CA MET A 13 -7.90 -15.16 -7.15
C MET A 13 -7.07 -15.98 -6.14
N CYS A 14 -6.46 -17.10 -6.55
CA CYS A 14 -5.63 -17.95 -5.68
C CYS A 14 -4.14 -17.56 -5.69
N CYS A 15 -3.67 -16.71 -6.61
CA CYS A 15 -2.27 -16.28 -6.65
C CYS A 15 -1.94 -15.20 -5.60
N PHE A 16 -2.94 -14.55 -4.99
CA PHE A 16 -2.73 -13.55 -3.93
C PHE A 16 -2.59 -14.16 -2.53
N MET A 17 -2.87 -15.45 -2.32
CA MET A 17 -2.74 -16.08 -0.99
C MET A 17 -1.30 -16.48 -0.65
N LEU A 18 -0.38 -16.54 -1.62
CA LEU A 18 0.99 -17.01 -1.40
C LEU A 18 1.98 -15.89 -1.01
N THR A 19 1.63 -14.62 -1.15
CA THR A 19 2.46 -13.47 -0.74
C THR A 19 2.22 -13.04 0.71
N SER A 20 1.04 -13.37 1.27
CA SER A 20 0.58 -12.94 2.61
C SER A 20 1.53 -13.27 3.77
N CYS A 21 2.32 -14.35 3.67
CA CYS A 21 3.23 -14.72 4.76
C CYS A 21 4.43 -13.76 4.88
N GLY A 22 4.84 -13.11 3.78
CA GLY A 22 5.93 -12.14 3.73
C GLY A 22 5.49 -10.71 4.07
N ASP A 23 4.21 -10.39 3.88
CA ASP A 23 3.68 -9.03 3.96
C ASP A 23 3.39 -8.59 5.40
N SER A 24 3.17 -9.56 6.30
CA SER A 24 2.94 -9.32 7.74
C SER A 24 4.01 -8.46 8.42
N LYS A 25 5.24 -8.44 7.88
CA LYS A 25 6.34 -7.62 8.43
C LYS A 25 6.20 -6.12 8.09
N TYR A 26 5.42 -5.77 7.07
CA TYR A 26 5.19 -4.38 6.67
C TYR A 26 3.95 -3.76 7.33
N VAL A 27 3.03 -4.60 7.81
CA VAL A 27 1.87 -4.19 8.62
C VAL A 27 2.33 -3.33 9.80
N GLY A 28 1.58 -2.25 10.06
CA GLY A 28 1.83 -1.28 11.13
C GLY A 28 1.76 0.17 10.65
N THR A 29 2.09 1.08 11.56
CA THR A 29 2.06 2.51 11.33
C THR A 29 3.45 3.04 10.96
N TRP A 30 3.50 3.87 9.93
CA TRP A 30 4.69 4.50 9.35
C TRP A 30 4.50 6.00 9.40
N LYS A 31 5.43 6.71 10.02
CA LYS A 31 5.34 8.17 10.19
C LYS A 31 6.48 8.86 9.46
N SER A 32 6.18 9.93 8.72
CA SER A 32 7.20 10.74 8.05
C SER A 32 8.18 11.33 9.06
N GLU A 33 9.48 11.29 8.75
CA GLU A 33 10.51 11.99 9.51
C GLU A 33 10.52 13.50 9.21
N SER A 34 9.92 13.91 8.09
CA SER A 34 9.69 15.32 7.78
C SER A 34 8.44 15.83 8.50
N GLU A 35 8.64 16.82 9.38
CA GLU A 35 7.55 17.53 10.06
C GLU A 35 6.69 18.35 9.07
N GLU A 36 7.29 18.84 7.99
CA GLU A 36 6.58 19.61 6.94
C GLU A 36 5.56 18.74 6.19
N VAL A 37 5.89 17.46 5.99
CA VAL A 37 5.00 16.50 5.33
C VAL A 37 3.93 16.01 6.32
N GLY A 38 4.32 15.73 7.57
CA GLY A 38 3.40 15.37 8.65
C GLY A 38 2.49 14.18 8.33
N MET A 39 2.93 13.26 7.46
CA MET A 39 2.13 12.16 6.94
C MET A 39 2.31 10.91 7.78
N THR A 40 1.21 10.24 8.08
CA THR A 40 1.17 8.93 8.74
C THR A 40 0.42 7.95 7.86
N ILE A 41 0.96 6.73 7.72
CA ILE A 41 0.39 5.65 6.92
C ILE A 41 0.22 4.46 7.84
N THR A 42 -0.97 3.87 7.88
CA THR A 42 -1.22 2.62 8.61
C THR A 42 -1.56 1.53 7.60
N LEU A 43 -0.77 0.47 7.58
CA LEU A 43 -0.99 -0.71 6.73
C LEU A 43 -1.62 -1.82 7.57
N GLU A 44 -2.83 -2.23 7.22
CA GLU A 44 -3.60 -3.25 7.93
C GLU A 44 -3.39 -4.65 7.34
N LYS A 45 -3.63 -5.69 8.15
CA LYS A 45 -3.44 -7.09 7.75
C LYS A 45 -4.36 -7.56 6.62
N ASP A 46 -5.46 -6.86 6.41
CA ASP A 46 -6.47 -7.16 5.38
C ASP A 46 -6.17 -6.47 4.04
N HIS A 47 -4.96 -5.94 3.86
CA HIS A 47 -4.54 -5.17 2.68
C HIS A 47 -5.25 -3.83 2.50
N THR A 48 -5.90 -3.31 3.55
CA THR A 48 -6.36 -1.92 3.60
C THR A 48 -5.30 -1.01 4.20
N ALA A 49 -5.28 0.25 3.80
CA ALA A 49 -4.42 1.27 4.35
C ALA A 49 -5.21 2.51 4.77
N LYS A 50 -4.66 3.26 5.71
CA LYS A 50 -5.16 4.57 6.13
C LYS A 50 -4.05 5.59 6.00
N MET A 51 -4.38 6.80 5.57
CA MET A 51 -3.44 7.91 5.51
C MET A 51 -3.93 9.04 6.40
N ALA A 52 -3.01 9.72 7.08
CA ALA A 52 -3.31 10.93 7.82
C ALA A 52 -2.29 12.01 7.50
N PHE A 53 -2.76 13.23 7.26
CA PHE A 53 -1.92 14.40 6.98
C PHE A 53 -2.11 15.43 8.10
N GLY A 54 -1.03 15.75 8.83
CA GLY A 54 -1.09 16.71 9.93
C GLY A 54 -2.05 16.31 11.05
N GLY A 55 -2.34 15.01 11.22
CA GLY A 55 -3.28 14.47 12.21
C GLY A 55 -4.74 14.39 11.74
N ILE A 56 -5.04 14.75 10.49
CA ILE A 56 -6.36 14.55 9.87
C ILE A 56 -6.31 13.24 9.08
N GLU A 57 -7.11 12.25 9.49
CA GLU A 57 -7.23 10.96 8.79
C GLU A 57 -8.05 11.10 7.51
N SER A 58 -7.72 10.30 6.49
CA SER A 58 -8.53 10.13 5.27
C SER A 58 -9.94 9.64 5.63
N GLY A 59 -10.94 10.02 4.83
CA GLY A 59 -12.32 9.65 5.10
C GLY A 59 -12.52 8.14 5.00
N GLU A 60 -13.52 7.60 5.71
CA GLU A 60 -13.89 6.18 5.58
C GLU A 60 -14.36 5.79 4.17
N GLU A 61 -14.70 6.79 3.35
CA GLU A 61 -15.08 6.62 1.94
C GLU A 61 -13.85 6.40 1.03
N ASP A 62 -12.65 6.78 1.49
CA ASP A 62 -11.39 6.60 0.76
C ASP A 62 -10.83 5.20 1.06
N LYS A 63 -11.36 4.18 0.38
CA LYS A 63 -10.84 2.82 0.53
C LYS A 63 -9.46 2.75 -0.12
N ILE A 64 -8.39 2.79 0.66
CA ILE A 64 -7.03 2.64 0.13
C ILE A 64 -6.60 1.18 0.33
N GLU A 65 -6.07 0.57 -0.72
CA GLU A 65 -5.52 -0.79 -0.69
C GLU A 65 -3.99 -0.75 -0.80
N TRP A 66 -3.31 -1.74 -0.23
CA TRP A 66 -1.85 -1.83 -0.33
C TRP A 66 -1.33 -3.22 -0.69
N GLU A 67 -0.26 -3.23 -1.46
CA GLU A 67 0.47 -4.43 -1.85
C GLU A 67 1.98 -4.20 -1.83
N VAL A 68 2.74 -5.30 -1.81
CA VAL A 68 4.20 -5.27 -1.97
C VAL A 68 4.56 -5.83 -3.35
N LYS A 69 5.25 -5.02 -4.14
CA LYS A 69 5.70 -5.40 -5.48
C LYS A 69 7.08 -4.83 -5.74
N ASP A 70 7.99 -5.64 -6.29
CA ASP A 70 9.33 -5.19 -6.71
C ASP A 70 10.12 -4.41 -5.64
N LYS A 71 10.05 -4.85 -4.36
CA LYS A 71 10.64 -4.19 -3.18
C LYS A 71 10.07 -2.80 -2.87
N LYS A 72 8.86 -2.53 -3.31
CA LYS A 72 8.09 -1.33 -2.96
C LYS A 72 6.80 -1.71 -2.27
N ILE A 73 6.31 -0.83 -1.41
CA ILE A 73 4.92 -0.82 -0.98
C ILE A 73 4.18 0.14 -1.89
N ILE A 74 3.07 -0.33 -2.46
CA ILE A 74 2.24 0.45 -3.38
C ILE A 74 0.88 0.64 -2.71
N LEU A 75 0.45 1.89 -2.56
CA LEU A 75 -0.90 2.25 -2.16
C LEU A 75 -1.72 2.59 -3.40
N LYS A 76 -2.94 2.09 -3.47
CA LYS A 76 -3.87 2.32 -4.58
C LYS A 76 -5.22 2.75 -4.04
N ASP A 77 -5.91 3.57 -4.81
CA ASP A 77 -7.34 3.76 -4.59
C ASP A 77 -8.08 2.44 -4.87
N GLY A 78 -8.85 1.99 -3.89
CA GLY A 78 -9.67 0.79 -3.90
C GLY A 78 -10.95 0.93 -4.72
N THR A 79 -11.22 2.10 -5.31
CA THR A 79 -12.26 2.30 -6.33
C THR A 79 -11.90 1.63 -7.67
N GLY A 80 -10.61 1.33 -7.89
CA GLY A 80 -10.12 0.71 -9.13
C GLY A 80 -10.02 1.66 -10.32
N GLU A 81 -10.21 2.97 -10.10
CA GLU A 81 -9.85 4.00 -11.09
C GLU A 81 -8.34 4.25 -10.99
N ASP A 82 -7.62 3.89 -12.05
CA ASP A 82 -6.15 3.68 -12.13
C ASP A 82 -5.27 4.95 -11.93
N ASP A 83 -5.82 6.05 -11.43
CA ASP A 83 -5.19 7.37 -11.60
C ASP A 83 -4.38 7.87 -10.38
N SER A 84 -4.37 7.15 -9.25
CA SER A 84 -3.58 7.57 -8.07
C SER A 84 -2.95 6.40 -7.35
N THR A 85 -1.67 6.17 -7.63
CA THR A 85 -0.82 5.21 -6.91
C THR A 85 0.29 5.95 -6.18
N MET A 86 0.47 5.67 -4.88
CA MET A 86 1.65 6.11 -4.14
C MET A 86 2.61 4.94 -3.97
N GLU A 87 3.90 5.15 -4.27
CA GLU A 87 4.93 4.12 -4.15
C GLU A 87 5.95 4.50 -3.07
N PHE A 88 6.28 3.52 -2.24
CA PHE A 88 7.29 3.63 -1.19
C PHE A 88 8.37 2.58 -1.40
N ASP A 89 9.61 3.02 -1.57
CA ASP A 89 10.77 2.14 -1.61
C ASP A 89 11.03 1.54 -0.21
N ILE A 90 11.21 0.22 -0.15
CA ILE A 90 11.59 -0.46 1.10
C ILE A 90 13.10 -0.32 1.27
N VAL A 91 13.52 0.58 2.17
CA VAL A 91 14.94 0.81 2.49
C VAL A 91 15.45 -0.29 3.42
N ASP A 92 14.71 -0.57 4.49
CA ASP A 92 14.99 -1.63 5.46
C ASP A 92 13.70 -2.08 6.18
N SER A 93 13.79 -2.88 7.24
CA SER A 93 12.62 -3.40 7.96
C SER A 93 11.87 -2.37 8.83
N LYS A 94 12.44 -1.19 9.03
CA LYS A 94 11.92 -0.09 9.86
C LYS A 94 11.82 1.24 9.10
N THR A 95 12.29 1.28 7.86
CA THR A 95 12.32 2.49 7.03
C THR A 95 11.76 2.23 5.64
N ILE A 96 10.80 3.06 5.23
CA ILE A 96 10.34 3.17 3.84
C ILE A 96 10.56 4.60 3.36
N ALA A 97 10.68 4.82 2.06
CA ALA A 97 10.96 6.14 1.50
C ALA A 97 10.05 6.42 0.32
N MET A 98 9.57 7.66 0.22
CA MET A 98 8.86 8.17 -0.95
C MET A 98 9.75 9.20 -1.63
N THR A 99 9.94 9.09 -2.94
CA THR A 99 10.69 10.08 -3.71
C THR A 99 9.77 10.72 -4.73
N GLU A 100 9.56 12.02 -4.62
CA GLU A 100 8.73 12.80 -5.53
C GLU A 100 9.48 14.06 -5.95
N SER A 101 9.54 14.33 -7.26
CA SER A 101 10.19 15.52 -7.81
C SER A 101 11.64 15.77 -7.33
N GLY A 102 12.38 14.70 -7.02
CA GLY A 102 13.76 14.75 -6.53
C GLY A 102 13.91 14.99 -5.02
N LEU A 103 12.81 15.08 -4.27
CA LEU A 103 12.78 15.10 -2.81
C LEU A 103 12.46 13.71 -2.29
N THR A 104 13.31 13.20 -1.39
CA THR A 104 13.09 11.92 -0.71
C THR A 104 12.66 12.17 0.71
N VAL A 105 11.52 11.61 1.10
CA VAL A 105 10.98 11.63 2.45
C VAL A 105 11.00 10.22 3.01
N ASN A 106 11.66 10.06 4.15
CA ASN A 106 11.69 8.79 4.88
C ASN A 106 10.52 8.70 5.85
N PHE A 107 10.03 7.48 6.04
CA PHE A 107 9.02 7.14 7.02
C PHE A 107 9.56 6.03 7.92
N LYS A 108 9.38 6.20 9.23
CA LYS A 108 9.80 5.24 10.25
C LYS A 108 8.61 4.47 10.78
N LYS A 109 8.81 3.16 10.90
CA LYS A 109 7.87 2.28 11.58
C LYS A 109 7.78 2.68 13.07
N GLN A 110 6.56 2.86 13.56
CA GLN A 110 6.26 3.20 14.96
C GLN A 110 6.28 1.97 15.87
#